data_AF-A0A1D3RNL0-F1
#
_entry.id   AF-A0A1D3RNL0-F1
#
_cell.length_a   1.000
_cell.length_b   1.000
_cell.length_c   1.000
_cell.angle_alpha   90.00
_cell.angle_beta   90.00
_cell.angle_gamma   90.00
#
_symmetry.space_group_name_H-M   'P 1'
#
loop_
_entity.id
_entity.type
_entity.pdbx_description
1 polymer ?
#
loop_
_entity_poly.entity_id
_entity_poly.type
_entity_poly.pdbx_seq_one_letter_code
_entity_poly.pdbx_strand_id
1 'polypeptide(L)'
;MKKSKLKLIPLLFLVLLSGQVHAKKGEAEAERRAELAIPVLEVKPPVAGFEWITDQVGFDYLKPCDTGIPYAAIVAHGANHMDSLTDNGKGEFVHERDMNIGYPRMAEFCVIIEVPKSGLSTTFTEDNEKEEWRTWWVTNGVEDENGIPVRDEDEEIQATINQLKLSKSALGGIPVYLVIGNDLGKFTSNIIYKLGNAGEIDVIDGFIYVNRDTGEFIIHGIDGSIWKSADNTPPAD
;
A
#
# COMPACT_ATOMS: atom_id res chain seq x y z
N MET A 1 12.83 -76.32 -41.50
CA MET A 1 13.57 -75.48 -40.52
C MET A 1 13.27 -74.01 -40.81
N LYS A 2 12.38 -73.38 -40.05
CA LYS A 2 11.99 -71.96 -40.21
C LYS A 2 12.94 -71.08 -39.38
N LYS A 3 13.72 -70.22 -40.01
CA LYS A 3 14.48 -69.14 -39.34
C LYS A 3 13.57 -67.93 -39.18
N SER A 4 13.14 -67.67 -37.96
CA SER A 4 12.42 -66.45 -37.57
C SER A 4 13.43 -65.30 -37.45
N LYS A 5 13.22 -64.21 -38.20
CA LYS A 5 13.96 -62.95 -38.03
C LYS A 5 13.18 -62.09 -37.03
N LEU A 6 13.69 -62.01 -35.80
CA LEU A 6 13.22 -61.11 -34.76
C LEU A 6 13.59 -59.67 -35.17
N LYS A 7 12.60 -58.80 -35.39
CA LYS A 7 12.82 -57.36 -35.55
C LYS A 7 13.00 -56.74 -34.17
N LEU A 8 14.20 -56.23 -33.89
CA LEU A 8 14.47 -55.38 -32.74
C LEU A 8 13.82 -54.01 -33.01
N ILE A 9 12.85 -53.62 -32.20
CA ILE A 9 12.33 -52.23 -32.16
C ILE A 9 13.25 -51.44 -31.22
N PRO A 10 13.76 -50.25 -31.60
CA PRO A 10 14.60 -49.47 -30.72
C PRO A 10 13.72 -48.87 -29.60
N LEU A 11 13.98 -49.31 -28.37
CA LEU A 11 13.41 -48.79 -27.15
C LEU A 11 14.13 -47.47 -26.80
N LEU A 12 13.97 -46.44 -27.63
CA LEU A 12 14.70 -45.18 -27.49
C LEU A 12 13.83 -43.98 -27.85
N PHE A 13 12.62 -43.90 -27.31
CA PHE A 13 11.73 -42.75 -27.53
C PHE A 13 10.76 -42.43 -26.37
N LEU A 14 11.06 -42.88 -25.13
CA LEU A 14 10.15 -42.63 -23.99
C LEU A 14 10.73 -41.77 -22.85
N VAL A 15 11.97 -41.30 -22.94
CA VAL A 15 12.62 -40.53 -21.84
C VAL A 15 12.63 -39.02 -22.07
N LEU A 16 12.24 -38.52 -23.26
CA LEU A 16 12.22 -37.07 -23.56
C LEU A 16 10.87 -36.38 -23.28
N LEU A 17 9.80 -37.13 -23.02
CA LEU A 17 8.47 -36.57 -22.76
C LEU A 17 8.23 -36.22 -21.28
N SER A 18 8.90 -36.88 -20.33
CA SER A 18 8.70 -36.60 -18.90
C SER A 18 9.32 -35.26 -18.46
N GLY A 19 10.46 -34.88 -19.05
CA GLY A 19 11.13 -33.60 -18.76
C GLY A 19 10.40 -32.38 -19.34
N GLN A 20 9.83 -32.50 -20.54
CA GLN A 20 9.08 -31.40 -21.17
C GLN A 20 7.73 -31.12 -20.48
N VAL A 21 7.10 -32.13 -19.89
CA VAL A 21 5.82 -31.97 -19.17
C VAL A 21 6.02 -31.31 -17.79
N HIS A 22 7.12 -31.60 -17.08
CA HIS A 22 7.42 -30.95 -15.80
C HIS A 22 7.88 -29.50 -15.98
N ALA A 23 8.70 -29.21 -17.00
CA ALA A 23 9.15 -27.84 -17.29
C ALA A 23 7.97 -26.92 -17.69
N LYS A 24 7.05 -27.39 -18.54
CA LYS A 24 5.86 -26.62 -18.94
C LYS A 24 4.84 -26.42 -17.80
N LYS A 25 4.75 -27.36 -16.87
CA LYS A 25 3.89 -27.19 -15.68
C LYS A 25 4.48 -26.14 -14.73
N GLY A 26 5.81 -26.11 -14.57
CA GLY A 26 6.49 -25.08 -13.77
C GLY A 26 6.39 -23.68 -14.36
N GLU A 27 6.55 -23.51 -15.67
CA GLU A 27 6.36 -22.21 -16.36
C GLU A 27 4.93 -21.71 -16.25
N ALA A 28 3.91 -22.55 -16.52
CA ALA A 28 2.51 -22.13 -16.43
C ALA A 28 2.04 -21.85 -14.99
N GLU A 29 2.66 -22.48 -13.99
CA GLU A 29 2.36 -22.25 -12.57
C GLU A 29 3.07 -20.98 -12.05
N ALA A 30 4.29 -20.69 -12.53
CA ALA A 30 4.99 -19.45 -12.27
C ALA A 30 4.33 -18.25 -12.97
N GLU A 31 3.94 -18.38 -14.24
CA GLU A 31 3.23 -17.37 -15.03
C GLU A 31 1.85 -17.05 -14.43
N ARG A 32 1.13 -18.09 -13.94
CA ARG A 32 -0.13 -17.92 -13.21
C ARG A 32 0.06 -17.28 -11.83
N ARG A 33 1.19 -17.51 -11.14
CA ARG A 33 1.52 -16.81 -9.88
C ARG A 33 1.93 -15.36 -10.12
N ALA A 34 2.59 -15.06 -11.23
CA ALA A 34 3.00 -13.72 -11.63
C ALA A 34 1.82 -12.83 -12.07
N GLU A 35 0.90 -13.35 -12.90
CA GLU A 35 -0.31 -12.62 -13.35
C GLU A 35 -1.22 -12.18 -12.20
N LEU A 36 -1.12 -12.82 -11.04
CA LEU A 36 -1.97 -12.59 -9.87
C LEU A 36 -1.29 -11.74 -8.79
N ALA A 37 0.00 -11.46 -8.93
CA ALA A 37 0.80 -10.66 -7.98
C ALA A 37 0.92 -9.17 -8.36
N ILE A 38 0.58 -8.79 -9.60
CA ILE A 38 0.54 -7.37 -10.01
C ILE A 38 -0.76 -6.75 -9.47
N PRO A 39 -0.69 -5.76 -8.56
CA PRO A 39 -1.89 -5.21 -7.93
C PRO A 39 -2.74 -4.47 -8.96
N VAL A 40 -4.02 -4.84 -9.06
CA VAL A 40 -5.03 -4.08 -9.81
C VAL A 40 -5.36 -2.82 -9.03
N LEU A 41 -5.21 -1.64 -9.65
CA LEU A 41 -5.43 -0.36 -8.99
C LEU A 41 -6.80 -0.35 -8.28
N GLU A 42 -6.77 -0.08 -6.98
CA GLU A 42 -7.96 -0.09 -6.16
C GLU A 42 -8.74 1.21 -6.36
N VAL A 43 -10.04 1.09 -6.60
CA VAL A 43 -10.96 2.21 -6.45
C VAL A 43 -11.18 2.41 -4.96
N LYS A 44 -10.56 3.44 -4.39
CA LYS A 44 -10.68 3.74 -2.98
C LYS A 44 -12.14 3.96 -2.60
N PRO A 45 -12.60 3.41 -1.45
CA PRO A 45 -13.98 3.59 -1.04
C PRO A 45 -14.27 5.09 -0.88
N PRO A 46 -15.43 5.57 -1.35
CA PRO A 46 -15.80 6.96 -1.17
C PRO A 46 -15.93 7.23 0.33
N VAL A 47 -15.26 8.30 0.79
CA VAL A 47 -15.62 8.90 2.08
C VAL A 47 -16.92 9.65 1.84
N ALA A 48 -17.94 9.42 2.66
CA ALA A 48 -19.30 9.87 2.38
C ALA A 48 -19.35 11.34 1.95
N GLY A 49 -19.69 11.58 0.66
CA GLY A 49 -19.80 12.92 0.08
C GLY A 49 -18.55 13.48 -0.60
N PHE A 50 -17.43 12.75 -0.64
CA PHE A 50 -16.16 13.21 -1.18
C PHE A 50 -15.54 12.20 -2.15
N GLU A 51 -14.99 12.72 -3.26
CA GLU A 51 -14.34 11.93 -4.30
C GLU A 51 -12.81 12.03 -4.18
N TRP A 52 -12.13 10.91 -4.37
CA TRP A 52 -10.67 10.85 -4.40
C TRP A 52 -10.14 11.45 -5.69
N ILE A 53 -9.15 12.34 -5.55
CA ILE A 53 -8.40 12.87 -6.68
C ILE A 53 -7.16 11.99 -6.89
N THR A 54 -6.98 11.58 -8.14
CA THR A 54 -6.24 10.36 -8.52
C THR A 54 -5.16 10.64 -9.57
N ASP A 55 -4.95 11.92 -9.90
CA ASP A 55 -4.09 12.42 -10.97
C ASP A 55 -2.59 12.41 -10.64
N GLN A 56 -2.21 12.22 -9.38
CA GLN A 56 -0.81 12.09 -8.98
C GLN A 56 -0.32 10.66 -9.14
N VAL A 57 1.00 10.50 -9.36
CA VAL A 57 1.61 9.19 -9.65
C VAL A 57 1.67 8.32 -8.39
N GLY A 58 2.13 8.87 -7.26
CA GLY A 58 2.42 8.10 -6.05
C GLY A 58 1.36 8.20 -4.95
N PHE A 59 0.44 9.16 -5.05
CA PHE A 59 -0.58 9.41 -4.03
C PHE A 59 -1.95 9.63 -4.66
N ASP A 60 -2.98 9.30 -3.91
CA ASP A 60 -4.33 9.84 -4.10
C ASP A 60 -4.61 10.81 -2.95
N TYR A 61 -5.47 11.79 -3.18
CA TYR A 61 -5.83 12.71 -2.11
C TYR A 61 -7.32 13.02 -2.07
N LEU A 62 -7.79 13.27 -0.85
CA LEU A 62 -9.13 13.74 -0.53
C LEU A 62 -9.02 15.17 -0.03
N LYS A 63 -9.80 16.09 -0.60
CA LYS A 63 -9.92 17.48 -0.16
C LYS A 63 -11.39 17.78 0.18
N PRO A 64 -11.82 17.60 1.45
CA PRO A 64 -13.22 17.74 1.82
C PRO A 64 -13.76 19.18 1.73
N CYS A 65 -12.90 20.18 1.91
CA CYS A 65 -13.31 21.59 2.01
C CYS A 65 -12.38 22.49 1.18
N ASP A 66 -12.92 23.56 0.59
CA ASP A 66 -12.13 24.51 -0.22
C ASP A 66 -11.35 25.54 0.61
N THR A 67 -11.87 25.87 1.79
CA THR A 67 -11.31 26.84 2.73
C THR A 67 -11.40 26.31 4.15
N GLY A 68 -10.59 26.85 5.06
CA GLY A 68 -10.62 26.43 6.47
C GLY A 68 -10.05 25.03 6.69
N ILE A 69 -9.09 24.63 5.86
CA ILE A 69 -8.33 23.39 6.03
C ILE A 69 -7.37 23.60 7.19
N PRO A 70 -7.53 22.89 8.32
CA PRO A 70 -6.68 23.11 9.49
C PRO A 70 -5.31 22.46 9.34
N TYR A 71 -5.21 21.36 8.59
CA TYR A 71 -3.96 20.65 8.30
C TYR A 71 -4.14 19.64 7.17
N ALA A 72 -3.01 19.12 6.67
CA ALA A 72 -2.94 17.96 5.80
C ALA A 72 -2.36 16.75 6.54
N ALA A 73 -2.90 15.58 6.23
CA ALA A 73 -2.55 14.29 6.80
C ALA A 73 -2.03 13.38 5.68
N ILE A 74 -0.72 13.10 5.69
CA ILE A 74 -0.06 12.27 4.68
C ILE A 74 0.18 10.90 5.27
N VAL A 75 -0.44 9.88 4.70
CA VAL A 75 -0.38 8.51 5.19
C VAL A 75 0.87 7.82 4.67
N ALA A 76 1.59 7.16 5.57
CA ALA A 76 2.81 6.45 5.25
C ALA A 76 2.60 4.95 5.48
N HIS A 77 2.49 4.19 4.39
CA HIS A 77 2.52 2.72 4.42
C HIS A 77 3.92 2.25 4.03
N GLY A 78 4.41 1.20 4.68
CA GLY A 78 5.76 0.68 4.46
C GLY A 78 6.02 0.23 3.02
N ALA A 79 7.30 0.17 2.65
CA ALA A 79 7.71 -0.39 1.37
C ALA A 79 7.29 -1.86 1.23
N ASN A 80 6.70 -2.21 0.07
CA ASN A 80 6.13 -3.53 -0.19
C ASN A 80 5.12 -4.00 0.87
N HIS A 81 4.49 -3.07 1.60
CA HIS A 81 3.52 -3.41 2.61
C HIS A 81 2.25 -3.97 1.97
N MET A 82 1.77 -5.08 2.50
CA MET A 82 0.56 -5.75 2.07
C MET A 82 -0.35 -5.99 3.26
N ASP A 83 -1.59 -5.56 3.13
CA ASP A 83 -2.64 -5.81 4.10
C ASP A 83 -3.46 -7.01 3.65
N SER A 84 -3.57 -8.04 4.50
CA SER A 84 -4.45 -9.18 4.24
C SER A 84 -5.91 -8.72 4.30
N LEU A 85 -6.69 -9.10 3.30
CA LEU A 85 -8.08 -8.73 3.17
C LEU A 85 -9.01 -9.91 3.39
N THR A 86 -10.13 -9.63 4.03
CA THR A 86 -11.23 -10.58 4.23
C THR A 86 -12.48 -10.06 3.52
N ASP A 87 -13.20 -10.93 2.82
CA ASP A 87 -14.53 -10.59 2.29
C ASP A 87 -15.51 -10.42 3.45
N ASN A 88 -16.14 -9.25 3.55
CA ASN A 88 -17.12 -8.95 4.58
C ASN A 88 -18.52 -9.54 4.31
N GLY A 89 -18.67 -10.37 3.27
CA GLY A 89 -19.92 -11.00 2.85
C GLY A 89 -20.83 -10.08 2.02
N LYS A 90 -20.37 -8.87 1.69
CA LYS A 90 -21.06 -7.90 0.81
C LYS A 90 -20.34 -7.70 -0.52
N GLY A 91 -19.31 -8.50 -0.80
CA GLY A 91 -18.46 -8.34 -1.97
C GLY A 91 -17.45 -7.20 -1.81
N GLU A 92 -17.16 -6.79 -0.57
CA GLU A 92 -16.13 -5.81 -0.25
C GLU A 92 -15.01 -6.52 0.52
N PHE A 93 -13.77 -6.24 0.13
CA PHE A 93 -12.58 -6.72 0.80
C PHE A 93 -12.12 -5.70 1.84
N VAL A 94 -11.99 -6.13 3.09
CA VAL A 94 -11.62 -5.26 4.22
C VAL A 94 -10.41 -5.80 4.95
N HIS A 95 -9.54 -4.91 5.41
CA HIS A 95 -8.48 -5.25 6.35
C HIS A 95 -8.99 -5.06 7.78
N GLU A 96 -8.80 -6.07 8.63
CA GLU A 96 -9.16 -5.94 10.05
C GLU A 96 -8.27 -4.88 10.71
N ARG A 97 -8.88 -3.89 11.39
CA ARG A 97 -8.16 -2.76 12.01
C ARG A 97 -7.36 -1.91 11.02
N ASP A 98 -7.93 -1.70 9.84
CA ASP A 98 -7.43 -0.72 8.88
C ASP A 98 -7.46 0.69 9.48
N MET A 99 -6.38 1.44 9.35
CA MET A 99 -6.32 2.85 9.76
C MET A 99 -7.38 3.68 9.02
N ASN A 100 -7.80 3.27 7.82
CA ASN A 100 -8.76 3.97 6.96
C ASN A 100 -10.11 4.27 7.63
N ILE A 101 -10.44 3.55 8.72
CA ILE A 101 -11.60 3.86 9.58
C ILE A 101 -11.59 5.29 10.13
N GLY A 102 -10.41 5.93 10.23
CA GLY A 102 -10.28 7.32 10.66
C GLY A 102 -10.54 8.37 9.59
N TYR A 103 -10.57 8.02 8.30
CA TYR A 103 -10.73 9.00 7.23
C TYR A 103 -12.06 9.76 7.27
N PRO A 104 -13.23 9.13 7.54
CA PRO A 104 -14.48 9.88 7.72
C PRO A 104 -14.36 10.91 8.83
N ARG A 105 -13.74 10.53 9.97
CA ARG A 105 -13.55 11.43 11.11
C ARG A 105 -12.61 12.59 10.75
N MET A 106 -11.53 12.35 10.02
CA MET A 106 -10.65 13.42 9.51
C MET A 106 -11.39 14.36 8.55
N ALA A 107 -12.23 13.81 7.68
CA ALA A 107 -13.00 14.60 6.71
C ALA A 107 -14.02 15.53 7.38
N GLU A 108 -14.62 15.14 8.51
CA GLU A 108 -15.48 16.01 9.33
C GLU A 108 -14.76 17.29 9.80
N PHE A 109 -13.44 17.24 9.98
CA PHE A 109 -12.60 18.39 10.34
C PHE A 109 -11.99 19.11 9.13
N CYS A 110 -12.47 18.87 7.91
CA CYS A 110 -11.94 19.49 6.68
C CYS A 110 -10.45 19.20 6.42
N VAL A 111 -9.94 18.05 6.90
CA VAL A 111 -8.54 17.66 6.73
C VAL A 111 -8.28 17.19 5.31
N ILE A 112 -7.18 17.65 4.69
CA ILE A 112 -6.68 17.04 3.46
C ILE A 112 -6.05 15.69 3.82
N ILE A 113 -6.46 14.62 3.15
CA ILE A 113 -5.92 13.28 3.39
C ILE A 113 -5.19 12.85 2.13
N GLU A 114 -3.89 12.60 2.22
CA GLU A 114 -3.09 12.05 1.13
C GLU A 114 -2.70 10.62 1.50
N VAL A 115 -2.91 9.69 0.57
CA VAL A 115 -2.66 8.26 0.78
C VAL A 115 -1.84 7.72 -0.37
N PRO A 116 -0.92 6.78 -0.13
CA PRO A 116 -0.20 6.13 -1.21
C PRO A 116 -1.17 5.47 -2.20
N LYS A 117 -0.71 5.24 -3.42
CA LYS A 117 -1.45 4.38 -4.35
C LYS A 117 -1.62 3.00 -3.72
N SER A 118 -2.74 2.37 -4.06
CA SER A 118 -3.05 1.03 -3.59
C SER A 118 -3.66 0.20 -4.70
N GLY A 119 -3.58 -1.12 -4.53
CA GLY A 119 -4.17 -2.06 -5.46
C GLY A 119 -4.30 -3.44 -4.85
N LEU A 120 -5.21 -4.22 -5.45
CA LEU A 120 -5.59 -5.54 -4.99
C LEU A 120 -4.78 -6.60 -5.72
N SER A 121 -4.17 -7.52 -4.98
CA SER A 121 -3.50 -8.70 -5.51
C SER A 121 -4.09 -9.95 -4.89
N THR A 122 -4.07 -11.05 -5.63
CA THR A 122 -4.58 -12.34 -5.17
C THR A 122 -3.40 -13.31 -5.14
N THR A 123 -3.12 -13.94 -4.01
CA THR A 123 -2.17 -15.05 -3.93
C THR A 123 -2.90 -16.36 -3.69
N PHE A 124 -2.18 -17.47 -3.82
CA PHE A 124 -2.70 -18.80 -3.55
C PHE A 124 -1.79 -19.51 -2.56
N THR A 125 -2.40 -20.12 -1.54
CA THR A 125 -1.70 -20.96 -0.56
C THR A 125 -1.22 -22.26 -1.22
N GLU A 126 -0.43 -23.05 -0.49
CA GLU A 126 -0.01 -24.40 -0.95
C GLU A 126 -1.21 -25.33 -1.19
N ASP A 127 -2.31 -25.11 -0.46
CA ASP A 127 -3.58 -25.83 -0.60
C ASP A 127 -4.48 -25.27 -1.73
N ASN A 128 -3.96 -24.30 -2.50
CA ASN A 128 -4.66 -23.62 -3.59
C ASN A 128 -5.92 -22.86 -3.11
N GLU A 129 -5.91 -22.39 -1.86
CA GLU A 129 -6.87 -21.44 -1.33
C GLU A 129 -6.46 -20.02 -1.73
N LYS A 130 -7.43 -19.15 -2.01
CA LYS A 130 -7.17 -17.75 -2.38
C LYS A 130 -6.91 -16.91 -1.15
N GLU A 131 -5.91 -16.04 -1.24
CA GLU A 131 -5.67 -14.96 -0.30
C GLU A 131 -5.71 -13.64 -1.06
N GLU A 132 -6.45 -12.66 -0.55
CA GLU A 132 -6.59 -11.35 -1.17
C GLU A 132 -5.79 -10.34 -0.34
N TRP A 133 -5.04 -9.48 -1.02
CA TRP A 133 -4.12 -8.53 -0.41
C TRP A 133 -4.33 -7.15 -0.99
N ARG A 134 -4.18 -6.11 -0.16
CA ARG A 134 -4.00 -4.73 -0.62
C ARG A 134 -2.53 -4.36 -0.51
N THR A 135 -1.91 -4.05 -1.63
CA THR A 135 -0.54 -3.53 -1.69
C THR A 135 -0.58 -2.01 -1.72
N TRP A 136 0.34 -1.36 -1.01
CA TRP A 136 0.51 0.10 -0.99
C TRP A 136 1.85 0.51 -1.61
N TRP A 137 1.87 1.64 -2.32
CA TRP A 137 3.10 2.16 -2.91
C TRP A 137 3.09 3.66 -3.20
N VAL A 138 4.29 4.25 -3.17
CA VAL A 138 4.55 5.61 -3.66
C VAL A 138 5.32 5.58 -4.98
N THR A 139 6.24 4.62 -5.15
CA THR A 139 7.05 4.47 -6.37
C THR A 139 6.57 3.31 -7.23
N ASN A 140 6.99 3.31 -8.50
CA ASN A 140 6.70 2.22 -9.43
C ASN A 140 7.49 0.93 -9.11
N GLY A 141 8.58 1.03 -8.34
CA GLY A 141 9.50 -0.08 -8.10
C GLY A 141 10.24 -0.55 -9.36
N VAL A 142 10.95 -1.68 -9.21
CA VAL A 142 11.63 -2.40 -10.29
C VAL A 142 11.03 -3.80 -10.37
N GLU A 143 10.63 -4.22 -11.57
CA GLU A 143 10.14 -5.58 -11.80
C GLU A 143 11.22 -6.61 -11.51
N ASP A 144 10.89 -7.62 -10.71
CA ASP A 144 11.73 -8.80 -10.50
C ASP A 144 11.69 -9.75 -11.70
N GLU A 145 12.34 -10.91 -11.58
CA GLU A 145 12.34 -11.94 -12.63
C GLU A 145 10.96 -12.50 -12.99
N ASN A 146 9.95 -12.22 -12.16
CA ASN A 146 8.56 -12.64 -12.34
C ASN A 146 7.66 -11.46 -12.78
N GLY A 147 8.21 -10.28 -13.06
CA GLY A 147 7.42 -9.09 -13.42
C GLY A 147 6.70 -8.45 -12.24
N ILE A 148 7.06 -8.81 -11.00
CA ILE A 148 6.44 -8.26 -9.79
C ILE A 148 7.22 -6.99 -9.39
N PRO A 149 6.55 -5.83 -9.24
CA PRO A 149 7.22 -4.61 -8.81
C PRO A 149 7.74 -4.73 -7.37
N VAL A 150 9.06 -4.76 -7.22
CA VAL A 150 9.76 -4.72 -5.93
C VAL A 150 10.22 -3.29 -5.67
N ARG A 151 9.90 -2.76 -4.50
CA ARG A 151 10.20 -1.38 -4.12
C ARG A 151 11.30 -1.35 -3.06
N ASP A 152 12.28 -0.49 -3.29
CA ASP A 152 13.32 -0.25 -2.30
C ASP A 152 12.79 0.63 -1.17
N GLU A 153 13.12 0.28 0.08
CA GLU A 153 12.61 1.02 1.24
C GLU A 153 13.14 2.45 1.28
N ASP A 154 14.40 2.67 0.91
CA ASP A 154 15.00 4.01 0.89
C ASP A 154 14.41 4.91 -0.20
N GLU A 155 14.06 4.34 -1.36
CA GLU A 155 13.34 5.01 -2.44
C GLU A 155 11.92 5.41 -2.02
N GLU A 156 11.16 4.50 -1.39
CA GLU A 156 9.81 4.78 -0.87
C GLU A 156 9.85 5.87 0.23
N ILE A 157 10.82 5.80 1.15
CA ILE A 157 11.01 6.83 2.17
C ILE A 157 11.30 8.17 1.48
N GLN A 158 12.23 8.20 0.52
CA GLN A 158 12.60 9.43 -0.16
C GLN A 158 11.44 10.03 -0.97
N ALA A 159 10.64 9.18 -1.63
CA ALA A 159 9.47 9.62 -2.37
C ALA A 159 8.39 10.20 -1.42
N THR A 160 8.19 9.58 -0.25
CA THR A 160 7.30 10.12 0.79
C THR A 160 7.79 11.46 1.33
N ILE A 161 9.10 11.61 1.57
CA ILE A 161 9.71 12.90 1.96
C ILE A 161 9.50 13.97 0.88
N ASN A 162 9.66 13.61 -0.39
CA ASN A 162 9.43 14.53 -1.50
C ASN A 162 7.96 14.97 -1.54
N GLN A 163 7.03 14.06 -1.28
CA GLN A 163 5.60 14.41 -1.16
C GLN A 163 5.34 15.35 0.02
N LEU A 164 5.87 15.06 1.21
CA LEU A 164 5.75 15.94 2.39
C LEU A 164 6.23 17.37 2.06
N LYS A 165 7.38 17.50 1.41
CA LYS A 165 7.94 18.79 0.96
C LYS A 165 7.04 19.48 -0.06
N LEU A 166 6.51 18.73 -1.03
CA LEU A 166 5.59 19.24 -2.03
C LEU A 166 4.31 19.78 -1.38
N SER A 167 3.67 19.00 -0.50
CA SER A 167 2.46 19.40 0.20
C SER A 167 2.69 20.62 1.08
N LYS A 168 3.78 20.66 1.87
CA LYS A 168 4.13 21.82 2.70
C LYS A 168 4.27 23.11 1.87
N SER A 169 4.91 23.00 0.70
CA SER A 169 5.08 24.12 -0.24
C SER A 169 3.76 24.53 -0.90
N ALA A 170 3.00 23.58 -1.42
CA ALA A 170 1.76 23.82 -2.17
C ALA A 170 0.63 24.36 -1.29
N LEU A 171 0.59 23.96 -0.02
CA LEU A 171 -0.48 24.33 0.91
C LEU A 171 -0.24 25.67 1.64
N GLY A 172 0.83 26.39 1.32
CA GLY A 172 0.99 27.79 1.71
C GLY A 172 1.04 28.04 3.22
N GLY A 173 1.60 27.10 3.99
CA GLY A 173 1.76 27.24 5.44
C GLY A 173 0.77 26.43 6.29
N ILE A 174 -0.19 25.73 5.68
CA ILE A 174 -1.02 24.75 6.38
C ILE A 174 -0.10 23.68 7.01
N PRO A 175 -0.31 23.30 8.27
CA PRO A 175 0.44 22.23 8.92
C PRO A 175 0.32 20.90 8.18
N VAL A 176 1.42 20.15 8.11
CA VAL A 176 1.52 18.84 7.45
C VAL A 176 1.92 17.82 8.51
N TYR A 177 1.07 16.82 8.71
CA TYR A 177 1.31 15.73 9.65
C TYR A 177 1.48 14.41 8.94
N LEU A 178 2.40 13.59 9.44
CA LEU A 178 2.61 12.23 8.98
C LEU A 178 1.70 11.26 9.75
N VAL A 179 0.84 10.52 9.06
CA VAL A 179 -0.06 9.55 9.70
C VAL A 179 0.64 8.20 9.81
N ILE A 180 0.54 7.57 10.98
CA ILE A 180 1.00 6.21 11.22
C ILE A 180 0.12 5.22 10.44
N GLY A 181 0.71 4.56 9.46
CA GLY A 181 0.03 3.57 8.62
C GLY A 181 -0.20 2.22 9.29
N ASN A 182 -0.56 1.23 8.46
CA ASN A 182 -0.93 -0.11 8.94
C ASN A 182 0.24 -0.91 9.51
N ASP A 183 1.49 -0.52 9.21
CA ASP A 183 2.73 -1.12 9.70
C ASP A 183 3.12 -0.76 11.15
N LEU A 184 2.20 -0.16 11.90
CA LEU A 184 2.37 0.27 13.29
C LEU A 184 3.45 1.35 13.48
N GLY A 185 3.79 2.08 12.42
CA GLY A 185 4.64 3.28 12.49
C GLY A 185 6.11 3.02 12.28
N LYS A 186 6.50 1.81 11.85
CA LYS A 186 7.89 1.50 11.51
C LYS A 186 8.39 2.41 10.39
N PHE A 187 7.64 2.53 9.29
CA PHE A 187 7.98 3.35 8.15
C PHE A 187 7.90 4.84 8.46
N THR A 188 6.88 5.27 9.22
CA THR A 188 6.78 6.63 9.78
C THR A 188 8.03 6.99 10.58
N SER A 189 8.52 6.10 11.45
CA SER A 189 9.74 6.30 12.23
C SER A 189 10.98 6.42 11.33
N ASN A 190 11.08 5.63 10.26
CA ASN A 190 12.20 5.69 9.32
C ASN A 190 12.22 7.02 8.55
N ILE A 191 11.05 7.54 8.14
CA ILE A 191 10.92 8.88 7.53
C ILE A 191 11.38 9.96 8.51
N ILE A 192 10.87 9.95 9.75
CA ILE A 192 11.23 10.93 10.79
C ILE A 192 12.75 10.92 11.05
N TYR A 193 13.34 9.72 11.15
CA TYR A 193 14.78 9.57 11.35
C TYR A 193 15.59 10.16 10.19
N LYS A 194 15.17 9.91 8.94
CA LYS A 194 15.85 10.44 7.74
C LYS A 194 15.74 11.96 7.67
N LEU A 195 14.57 12.53 7.95
CA LEU A 195 14.37 13.99 8.07
C LEU A 195 15.26 14.60 9.17
N GLY A 196 15.29 13.98 10.35
CA GLY A 196 16.11 14.43 11.48
C GLY A 196 17.61 14.44 11.15
N ASN A 197 18.12 13.39 10.52
CA ASN A 197 19.53 13.32 10.10
C ASN A 197 19.89 14.33 9.00
N ALA A 198 18.93 14.68 8.15
CA ALA A 198 19.10 15.70 7.12
C ALA A 198 18.96 17.14 7.67
N GLY A 199 18.49 17.31 8.91
CA GLY A 199 18.17 18.63 9.47
C GLY A 199 16.91 19.25 8.87
N GLU A 200 16.01 18.42 8.33
CA GLU A 200 14.78 18.83 7.62
C GLU A 200 13.52 18.40 8.39
N ILE A 201 13.59 18.30 9.72
CA ILE A 201 12.47 17.84 10.53
C ILE A 201 11.25 18.79 10.46
N ASP A 202 11.49 20.05 10.12
CA ASP A 202 10.49 21.11 9.90
C ASP A 202 9.62 20.91 8.65
N VAL A 203 9.93 19.91 7.83
CA VAL A 203 9.06 19.44 6.73
C VAL A 203 7.72 18.91 7.26
N ILE A 204 7.67 18.45 8.52
CA ILE A 204 6.45 18.01 9.19
C ILE A 204 6.21 18.81 10.47
N ASP A 205 4.94 19.00 10.82
CA ASP A 205 4.53 19.66 12.06
C ASP A 205 4.24 18.66 13.19
N GLY A 206 4.31 17.35 12.88
CA GLY A 206 4.13 16.27 13.84
C GLY A 206 3.68 14.96 13.17
N PHE A 207 3.05 14.09 13.96
CA PHE A 207 2.46 12.85 13.48
C PHE A 207 1.05 12.62 14.03
N ILE A 208 0.26 11.81 13.31
CA ILE A 208 -1.09 11.41 13.69
C ILE A 208 -1.14 9.92 13.99
N TYR A 209 -1.72 9.58 15.14
CA TYR A 209 -2.08 8.22 15.51
C TYR A 209 -3.59 8.03 15.38
N VAL A 210 -4.03 7.01 14.63
CA VAL A 210 -5.45 6.65 14.49
C VAL A 210 -5.78 5.44 15.36
N ASN A 211 -6.81 5.56 16.19
CA ASN A 211 -7.39 4.44 16.91
C ASN A 211 -8.23 3.59 15.94
N ARG A 212 -7.70 2.42 15.60
CA ARG A 212 -8.26 1.50 14.60
C ARG A 212 -9.57 0.81 14.99
N ASP A 213 -9.99 0.95 16.25
CA ASP A 213 -11.28 0.42 16.73
C ASP A 213 -12.40 1.46 16.63
N THR A 214 -12.07 2.75 16.66
CA THR A 214 -13.05 3.85 16.77
C THR A 214 -13.01 4.85 15.63
N GLY A 215 -11.89 4.96 14.90
CA GLY A 215 -11.65 6.02 13.92
C GLY A 215 -11.26 7.38 14.52
N GLU A 216 -11.28 7.53 15.85
CA GLU A 216 -10.74 8.71 16.50
C GLU A 216 -9.21 8.75 16.36
N PHE A 217 -8.63 9.94 16.33
CA PHE A 217 -7.20 10.14 16.13
C PHE A 217 -6.62 11.20 17.07
N ILE A 218 -5.31 11.11 17.25
CA ILE A 218 -4.52 11.97 18.14
C ILE A 218 -3.39 12.58 17.30
N ILE A 219 -3.28 13.90 17.34
CA ILE A 219 -2.17 14.65 16.75
C ILE A 219 -1.12 14.87 17.82
N HIS A 220 0.12 14.56 17.50
CA HIS A 220 1.30 14.84 18.30
C HIS A 220 2.17 15.84 17.55
N GLY A 221 2.16 17.10 17.99
CA GLY A 221 2.98 18.17 17.43
C GLY A 221 4.45 18.00 17.76
N ILE A 222 5.33 18.50 16.89
CA ILE A 222 6.78 18.50 17.12
C ILE A 222 7.18 19.34 18.35
N ASP A 223 6.34 20.31 18.73
CA ASP A 223 6.47 21.14 19.92
C ASP A 223 6.02 20.45 21.21
N GLY A 224 5.52 19.20 21.10
CA GLY A 224 4.98 18.43 22.22
C GLY A 224 3.50 18.69 22.50
N SER A 225 2.82 19.51 21.68
CA SER A 225 1.37 19.68 21.75
C SER A 225 0.66 18.36 21.43
N ILE A 226 -0.47 18.13 22.10
CA ILE A 226 -1.31 16.96 21.88
C ILE A 226 -2.74 17.42 21.67
N TRP A 227 -3.35 16.94 20.60
CA TRP A 227 -4.75 17.21 20.28
C TRP A 227 -5.48 15.91 19.97
N LYS A 228 -6.75 15.80 20.37
CA LYS A 228 -7.55 14.58 20.19
C LYS A 228 -8.85 14.92 19.46
N SER A 229 -9.19 14.13 18.45
CA SER A 229 -10.43 14.32 17.70
C SER A 229 -11.69 14.13 18.55
N ALA A 230 -11.62 13.32 19.61
CA ALA A 230 -12.72 13.12 20.55
C ALA A 230 -13.14 14.42 21.28
N ASP A 231 -12.26 15.43 21.33
CA ASP A 231 -12.53 16.71 22.01
C ASP A 231 -13.42 17.65 21.17
N ASN A 232 -13.69 17.32 19.90
CA ASN A 232 -14.61 18.04 18.98
C ASN A 232 -14.31 19.53 18.71
N THR A 233 -13.12 20.01 19.03
CA THR A 233 -12.65 21.37 18.70
C THR A 233 -11.38 21.24 17.87
N PRO A 234 -11.23 21.83 16.66
CA PRO A 234 -10.00 21.73 15.87
C PRO A 234 -8.73 22.18 16.63
N PRO A 235 -7.52 21.77 16.23
CA PRO A 235 -6.28 22.33 16.76
C PRO A 235 -6.29 23.85 16.61
N ALA A 236 -5.81 24.57 17.63
CA ALA A 236 -5.68 26.03 17.54
C ALA A 236 -4.52 26.38 16.59
N ASP A 237 -4.74 27.37 15.71
CA ASP A 237 -3.73 27.94 14.81
C ASP A 237 -2.49 28.47 15.56
#